data_AF-A0A1G8TYU1-F1
#
_entry.id   AF-A0A1G8TYU1-F1
#
_cell.length_a   1.000
_cell.length_b   1.000
_cell.length_c   1.000
_cell.angle_alpha   90.00
_cell.angle_beta   90.00
_cell.angle_gamma   90.00
#
_symmetry.space_group_name_H-M   'P 1'
#
loop_
_entity.id
_entity.type
_entity.pdbx_description
1 polymer ?
#
loop_
_entity_poly.entity_id
_entity_poly.type
_entity_poly.pdbx_seq_one_letter_code
_entity_poly.pdbx_strand_id
1 'polypeptide(L)'
;MPAPSEVEALVREVRALPGPPADRAEAVRYLAGLKRVAARWAEILDEAQEAAAPFTGPRAEAALQLAFRRAEESYVELEVALQDCGAELYPR
;
A
#
# COMPACT_ATOMS: atom_id res chain seq x y z
N MET A 1 -9.42 25.45 -0.07
CA MET A 1 -9.06 24.43 -1.06
C MET A 1 -9.76 23.14 -0.65
N PRO A 2 -10.51 22.45 -1.52
CA PRO A 2 -10.98 21.11 -1.20
C PRO A 2 -9.78 20.19 -0.91
N ALA A 3 -9.96 19.23 -0.01
CA ALA A 3 -8.94 18.20 0.21
C ALA A 3 -8.74 17.41 -1.09
N PRO A 4 -7.50 17.03 -1.44
CA PRO A 4 -7.26 16.14 -2.59
C PRO A 4 -8.00 14.82 -2.38
N SER A 5 -8.45 14.20 -3.47
CA SER A 5 -9.04 12.86 -3.38
C SER A 5 -8.04 11.85 -2.79
N GLU A 6 -8.52 10.80 -2.13
CA GLU A 6 -7.64 9.80 -1.50
C GLU A 6 -6.67 9.17 -2.51
N VAL A 7 -7.10 9.01 -3.76
CA VAL A 7 -6.26 8.56 -4.88
C VAL A 7 -5.16 9.57 -5.22
N GLU A 8 -5.47 10.87 -5.29
CA GLU A 8 -4.45 11.90 -5.53
C GLU A 8 -3.44 12.01 -4.39
N ALA A 9 -3.90 11.84 -3.15
CA ALA A 9 -3.05 11.80 -1.97
C ALA A 9 -2.13 10.56 -2.00
N LEU A 10 -2.65 9.38 -2.37
CA LEU A 10 -1.84 8.17 -2.57
C LEU A 10 -0.78 8.38 -3.66
N VAL A 11 -1.16 8.93 -4.83
CA VAL A 11 -0.22 9.22 -5.92
C VAL A 11 0.87 10.18 -5.46
N ARG A 12 0.53 11.19 -4.64
CA ARG A 12 1.51 12.10 -4.06
C ARG A 12 2.47 11.37 -3.11
N GLU A 13 1.98 10.47 -2.27
CA GLU A 13 2.82 9.67 -1.37
C GLU A 13 3.78 8.77 -2.16
N VAL A 14 3.30 8.09 -3.21
CA VAL A 14 4.15 7.26 -4.09
C VAL A 14 5.24 8.11 -4.75
N ARG A 15 4.91 9.30 -5.24
CA ARG A 15 5.89 10.22 -5.85
C ARG A 15 6.89 10.81 -4.84
N ALA A 16 6.52 10.84 -3.56
CA ALA A 16 7.37 11.33 -2.48
C ALA A 16 8.26 10.23 -1.89
N LEU A 17 8.14 8.97 -2.34
CA LEU A 17 9.05 7.92 -1.92
C LEU A 17 10.50 8.26 -2.31
N PRO A 18 11.48 7.91 -1.45
CA PRO A 18 12.88 8.10 -1.80
C PRO A 18 13.22 7.29 -3.07
N GLY A 19 14.29 7.67 -3.75
CA GLY A 19 14.82 6.88 -4.87
C GLY A 19 15.26 5.48 -4.43
N PRO A 20 15.70 4.63 -5.37
CA PRO A 20 16.24 3.32 -5.05
C PRO A 20 17.30 3.40 -3.95
N PRO A 21 17.20 2.58 -2.88
CA PRO A 21 18.09 2.68 -1.73
C PRO A 21 19.51 2.25 -2.09
N ALA A 22 20.51 2.97 -1.59
CA ALA A 22 21.93 2.65 -1.72
C ALA A 22 22.48 1.93 -0.48
N ASP A 23 21.81 2.05 0.66
CA ASP A 23 22.16 1.37 1.90
C ASP A 23 20.94 0.80 2.63
N ARG A 24 21.20 0.07 3.72
CA ARG A 24 20.16 -0.57 4.52
C ARG A 24 19.23 0.40 5.21
N ALA A 25 19.74 1.53 5.73
CA ALA A 25 18.91 2.50 6.41
C ALA A 25 17.94 3.19 5.42
N GLU A 26 18.41 3.43 4.19
CA GLU A 26 17.57 3.84 3.06
C GLU A 26 16.56 2.78 2.67
N ALA A 27 16.95 1.50 2.62
CA ALA A 27 16.04 0.39 2.30
C ALA A 27 14.90 0.29 3.33
N VAL A 28 15.20 0.41 4.63
CA VAL A 28 14.18 0.45 5.69
C VAL A 28 13.19 1.60 5.47
N ARG A 29 13.68 2.81 5.16
CA ARG A 29 12.79 3.96 4.88
C ARG A 29 11.96 3.76 3.63
N TYR A 30 12.55 3.22 2.58
CA TYR A 30 11.87 2.94 1.30
C TYR A 30 10.77 1.89 1.48
N LEU A 31 11.06 0.76 2.11
CA LEU A 31 10.10 -0.31 2.40
C LEU A 31 8.98 0.17 3.34
N ALA A 32 9.30 0.95 4.38
CA ALA A 32 8.29 1.55 5.24
C ALA A 32 7.34 2.49 4.47
N GLY A 33 7.87 3.21 3.47
CA GLY A 33 7.06 4.02 2.56
C GLY A 33 6.14 3.18 1.68
N LEU A 34 6.68 2.15 1.02
CA LEU A 34 5.88 1.22 0.21
C LEU A 34 4.79 0.53 1.02
N LYS A 35 5.09 0.12 2.26
CA LYS A 35 4.12 -0.50 3.17
C LYS A 35 2.93 0.45 3.44
N ARG A 36 3.18 1.72 3.71
CA ARG A 36 2.10 2.71 3.91
C ARG A 36 1.25 2.91 2.66
N VAL A 37 1.90 3.00 1.49
CA VAL A 37 1.21 3.05 0.20
C VAL A 37 0.31 1.83 0.00
N ALA A 38 0.80 0.63 0.30
CA ALA A 38 0.01 -0.60 0.19
C ALA A 38 -1.20 -0.61 1.13
N ALA A 39 -1.03 -0.18 2.39
CA ALA A 39 -2.13 -0.05 3.35
C ALA A 39 -3.22 0.91 2.83
N ARG A 40 -2.82 2.09 2.38
CA ARG A 40 -3.75 3.12 1.87
C ARG A 40 -4.42 2.70 0.56
N TRP A 41 -3.74 1.91 -0.27
CA TRP A 41 -4.36 1.32 -1.44
C TRP A 41 -5.42 0.28 -1.10
N ALA A 42 -5.20 -0.55 -0.06
CA ALA A 42 -6.21 -1.48 0.43
C ALA A 42 -7.45 -0.72 0.95
N GLU A 43 -7.27 0.36 1.72
CA GLU A 43 -8.37 1.23 2.18
C GLU A 43 -9.19 1.79 1.01
N ILE A 44 -8.52 2.33 -0.02
CA ILE A 44 -9.20 2.85 -1.23
C ILE A 44 -9.99 1.76 -1.95
N LEU A 45 -9.48 0.53 -2.01
CA LEU A 45 -10.17 -0.59 -2.66
C LEU A 45 -11.39 -1.07 -1.87
N ASP A 46 -11.32 -1.02 -0.54
CA ASP A 46 -12.45 -1.31 0.35
C ASP A 46 -13.58 -0.29 0.15
N GLU A 47 -13.25 1.00 0.17
CA GLU A 47 -14.21 2.09 -0.11
C GLU A 47 -14.78 1.99 -1.54
N ALA A 48 -13.95 1.65 -2.53
CA ALA A 48 -14.37 1.50 -3.91
C ALA A 48 -15.38 0.35 -4.08
N GLN A 49 -15.24 -0.74 -3.31
CA GLN A 49 -16.19 -1.84 -3.32
C GLN A 49 -17.57 -1.39 -2.84
N GLU A 50 -17.64 -0.65 -1.73
CA GLU A 50 -18.91 -0.11 -1.22
C GLU A 50 -19.54 0.88 -2.21
N ALA A 51 -18.72 1.78 -2.77
CA ALA A 51 -19.19 2.80 -3.71
C ALA A 51 -19.66 2.23 -5.05
N ALA A 52 -19.05 1.14 -5.53
CA ALA A 52 -19.36 0.52 -6.80
C ALA A 52 -20.47 -0.54 -6.72
N ALA A 53 -20.81 -1.05 -5.53
CA ALA A 53 -21.82 -2.08 -5.34
C ALA A 53 -23.17 -1.79 -6.03
N PRO A 54 -23.74 -0.56 -6.01
CA PRO A 54 -25.00 -0.27 -6.70
C PRO A 54 -24.94 -0.37 -8.23
N PHE A 55 -23.73 -0.41 -8.81
CA PHE A 55 -23.50 -0.31 -10.25
C PHE A 55 -22.83 -1.56 -10.85
N THR A 56 -22.52 -2.55 -10.04
CA THR A 56 -21.75 -3.73 -10.45
C THR A 56 -22.55 -5.02 -10.27
N GLY A 57 -22.22 -6.03 -11.08
CA GLY A 57 -22.76 -7.38 -10.91
C GLY A 57 -21.81 -8.28 -10.11
N PRO A 58 -22.24 -9.50 -9.74
CA PRO A 58 -21.49 -10.37 -8.83
C PRO A 58 -20.05 -10.68 -9.25
N ARG A 59 -19.79 -10.72 -10.57
CA ARG A 59 -18.44 -10.95 -11.11
C ARG A 59 -17.51 -9.75 -10.86
N ALA A 60 -18.02 -8.53 -10.96
CA ALA A 60 -17.24 -7.33 -10.72
C ALA A 60 -16.99 -7.13 -9.22
N GLU A 61 -17.98 -7.42 -8.36
CA GLU A 61 -17.80 -7.46 -6.91
C GLU A 61 -16.69 -8.45 -6.50
N ALA A 62 -16.73 -9.68 -7.02
CA ALA A 62 -15.70 -10.68 -6.75
C ALA A 62 -14.30 -10.24 -7.22
N ALA A 63 -14.22 -9.51 -8.33
CA ALA A 63 -12.95 -8.98 -8.84
C ALA A 63 -12.41 -7.84 -7.95
N LEU A 64 -13.29 -6.95 -7.46
CA LEU A 64 -12.93 -5.89 -6.52
C LEU A 64 -12.46 -6.47 -5.18
N GLN A 65 -13.18 -7.46 -4.64
CA GLN A 65 -12.76 -8.16 -3.45
C GLN A 65 -11.38 -8.83 -3.63
N LEU A 66 -11.12 -9.46 -4.78
CA LEU A 66 -9.81 -10.04 -5.07
C LEU A 66 -8.71 -8.97 -5.15
N ALA A 67 -9.00 -7.81 -5.74
CA ALA A 67 -8.06 -6.70 -5.81
C ALA A 67 -7.72 -6.18 -4.40
N PHE A 68 -8.72 -6.01 -3.54
CA PHE A 68 -8.54 -5.63 -2.14
C PHE A 68 -7.64 -6.63 -1.41
N ARG A 69 -7.93 -7.94 -1.51
CA ARG A 69 -7.13 -8.98 -0.84
C ARG A 69 -5.67 -8.98 -1.29
N ARG A 70 -5.41 -8.74 -2.57
CA ARG A 70 -4.02 -8.63 -3.08
C ARG A 70 -3.30 -7.39 -2.57
N ALA A 71 -4.03 -6.29 -2.32
CA ALA A 71 -3.45 -5.12 -1.68
C ALA A 71 -3.11 -5.39 -0.21
N GLU A 72 -3.99 -6.07 0.52
CA GLU A 72 -3.70 -6.54 1.89
C GLU A 72 -2.49 -7.48 1.94
N GLU A 73 -2.44 -8.48 1.05
CA GLU A 73 -1.29 -9.39 0.93
C GLU A 73 0.00 -8.62 0.65
N SER A 74 -0.03 -7.64 -0.26
CA SER A 74 1.13 -6.80 -0.55
C SER A 74 1.61 -6.02 0.69
N TYR A 75 0.69 -5.52 1.51
CA TYR A 75 1.02 -4.86 2.79
C TYR A 75 1.74 -5.82 3.75
N VAL A 76 1.23 -7.05 3.90
CA VAL A 76 1.81 -8.07 4.80
C VAL A 76 3.21 -8.46 4.34
N GLU A 77 3.40 -8.74 3.05
CA GLU A 77 4.71 -9.09 2.51
C GLU A 77 5.73 -7.95 2.65
N LEU A 78 5.29 -6.70 2.49
CA LEU A 78 6.13 -5.52 2.74
C LEU A 78 6.47 -5.35 4.22
N GLU A 79 5.58 -5.73 5.14
CA GLU A 79 5.88 -5.77 6.57
C GLU A 79 6.97 -6.81 6.88
N VAL A 80 6.87 -8.02 6.30
CA VAL A 80 7.89 -9.06 6.46
C VAL A 80 9.24 -8.57 5.93
N ALA A 81 9.28 -8.02 4.72
CA ALA A 81 10.50 -7.47 4.13
C ALA A 81 11.11 -6.34 4.97
N LEU A 82 10.27 -5.46 5.53
CA LEU A 82 10.70 -4.38 6.41
C LEU A 82 11.30 -4.90 7.73
N GLN A 83 10.67 -5.91 8.34
CA GLN A 83 11.15 -6.54 9.56
C GLN A 83 12.51 -7.23 9.34
N ASP A 84 12.64 -7.99 8.24
CA ASP A 84 13.89 -8.65 7.87
C ASP A 84 15.02 -7.64 7.62
N CYS A 85 14.74 -6.58 6.86
CA CYS A 85 15.70 -5.51 6.59
C CYS A 85 16.15 -4.80 7.88
N GLY A 86 15.23 -4.60 8.84
CA GLY A 86 15.48 -3.95 10.12
C GLY A 86 16.14 -4.82 11.18
N ALA A 87 15.92 -6.14 11.18
CA ALA A 87 16.45 -7.06 12.19
C ALA A 87 17.98 -7.14 12.17
N GLU A 88 18.62 -6.94 11.01
CA GLU A 88 20.07 -6.97 10.87
C GLU A 88 20.77 -5.66 11.34
N LEU A 89 20.03 -4.64 11.78
CA LEU A 89 20.60 -3.41 12.37
C LEU A 89 20.99 -3.55 13.85
N TYR A 90 20.51 -4.59 14.53
CA TYR A 90 20.91 -4.93 15.90
C TYR A 90 21.59 -6.31 15.88
N PRO A 91 22.94 -6.37 15.79
CA PRO A 91 23.62 -7.64 16.00
C PRO A 91 23.33 -8.13 17.43
N ARG A 92 22.91 -9.40 17.55
CA ARG A 92 22.88 -10.10 18.84
C ARG A 92 24.27 -10.25 19.42
#